data_AF-G0HPD7-F1
#
_entry.id   AF-G0HPD7-F1
#
_cell.length_a   1.000
_cell.length_b   1.000
_cell.length_c   1.000
_cell.angle_alpha   90.00
_cell.angle_beta   90.00
_cell.angle_gamma   90.00
#
_symmetry.space_group_name_H-M   'P 1'
#
loop_
_entity.id
_entity.type
_entity.pdbx_description
1 polymer ?
#
loop_
_entity_poly.entity_id
_entity_poly.type
_entity_poly.pdbx_seq_one_letter_code
_entity_poly.pdbx_strand_id
1 'polypeptide(L)'
;MKYSRIAVRLFEREGEDVFYDPVYHGRTLKVFGMDEWPGKALEYFAGKYREMGYETVIFDTAGTFPEEGFDTVIKVEDGKGTGLDPIALASAGLLDGYTAATIVQTVYGLDRTLTERLYADFLAGKVKSVPEAAKSRTKYAEVIGESYTPLDEAFYSGKAPGFGGNVLVNLGETYSITLAGMTFLIVAAVVRKRRNTMIGVSDAAVLAYTTAGSAAIPLITRPLRSRVTVLATQYAVESIMNLVGPSLLLYHDPDTQSVIYETNGVPPGPMRKHVHKGQAAFIYRTPETIDVEWGEMPL
;
A
#
# COMPACT_ATOMS: atom_id res chain seq x y z
N MET A 1 15.09 -18.22 -15.94
CA MET A 1 14.76 -17.65 -17.27
C MET A 1 13.96 -16.36 -17.09
N LYS A 2 14.34 -15.24 -17.74
CA LYS A 2 13.64 -13.95 -17.63
C LYS A 2 12.50 -13.89 -18.67
N TYR A 3 11.24 -13.93 -18.22
CA TYR A 3 10.09 -13.96 -19.14
C TYR A 3 9.62 -12.56 -19.56
N SER A 4 9.81 -11.55 -18.71
CA SER A 4 9.37 -10.18 -18.99
C SER A 4 10.46 -9.13 -18.74
N ARG A 5 10.28 -7.95 -19.35
CA ARG A 5 11.17 -6.79 -19.17
C ARG A 5 11.14 -6.22 -17.75
N ILE A 6 10.13 -6.60 -16.96
CA ILE A 6 9.85 -6.05 -15.63
C ILE A 6 10.18 -7.04 -14.52
N ALA A 7 10.83 -8.15 -14.86
CA ALA A 7 11.31 -9.12 -13.88
C ALA A 7 12.51 -8.56 -13.12
N VAL A 8 12.48 -8.71 -11.80
CA VAL A 8 13.52 -8.29 -10.87
C VAL A 8 14.24 -9.53 -10.34
N ARG A 9 15.58 -9.54 -10.42
CA ARG A 9 16.39 -10.62 -9.83
C ARG A 9 16.18 -10.62 -8.31
N LEU A 10 15.98 -11.78 -7.72
CA LEU A 10 15.87 -11.95 -6.27
C LEU A 10 17.22 -12.36 -5.70
N PHE A 11 17.76 -13.49 -6.15
CA PHE A 11 18.99 -14.09 -5.65
C PHE A 11 19.51 -15.13 -6.65
N GLU A 12 20.68 -15.70 -6.36
CA GLU A 12 21.27 -16.81 -7.12
C GLU A 12 21.15 -18.12 -6.32
N ARG A 13 20.75 -19.20 -6.99
CA ARG A 13 20.65 -20.56 -6.44
C ARG A 13 21.42 -21.52 -7.35
N GLU A 14 22.48 -22.14 -6.82
CA GLU A 14 23.24 -23.19 -7.53
C GLU A 14 23.72 -22.75 -8.94
N GLY A 15 24.06 -21.48 -9.10
CA GLY A 15 24.48 -20.90 -10.39
C GLY A 15 23.34 -20.43 -11.30
N GLU A 16 22.09 -20.52 -10.84
CA GLU A 16 20.90 -20.02 -11.55
C GLU A 16 20.28 -18.80 -10.85
N ASP A 17 20.02 -17.74 -11.63
CA ASP A 17 19.33 -16.56 -11.13
C ASP A 17 17.82 -16.82 -10.96
N VAL A 18 17.34 -16.57 -9.74
CA VAL A 18 15.91 -16.58 -9.38
C VAL A 18 15.34 -15.18 -9.56
N PHE A 19 14.17 -15.06 -10.19
CA PHE A 19 13.53 -13.78 -10.50
C PHE A 19 12.10 -13.72 -10.00
N TYR A 20 11.70 -12.57 -9.47
CA TYR A 20 10.30 -12.18 -9.40
C TYR A 20 9.90 -11.54 -10.72
N ASP A 21 9.13 -12.27 -11.52
CA ASP A 21 8.45 -11.76 -12.71
C ASP A 21 6.97 -11.47 -12.43
N PRO A 22 6.53 -10.20 -12.34
CA PRO A 22 5.14 -9.85 -12.08
C PRO A 22 4.15 -10.34 -13.15
N VAL A 23 4.61 -10.58 -14.38
CA VAL A 23 3.74 -11.11 -15.45
C VAL A 23 3.37 -12.55 -15.18
N TYR A 24 4.32 -13.33 -14.66
CA TYR A 24 4.18 -14.77 -14.48
C TYR A 24 3.68 -15.13 -13.08
N HIS A 25 4.31 -14.57 -12.04
CA HIS A 25 4.01 -14.93 -10.65
C HIS A 25 2.78 -14.19 -10.09
N GLY A 26 2.44 -13.04 -10.67
CA GLY A 26 1.38 -12.15 -10.17
C GLY A 26 1.91 -10.77 -9.78
N ARG A 27 1.03 -9.77 -9.81
CA ARG A 27 1.39 -8.34 -9.70
C ARG A 27 1.61 -7.84 -8.27
N THR A 28 1.32 -8.67 -7.27
CA THR A 28 1.49 -8.33 -5.87
C THR A 28 2.53 -9.27 -5.27
N LEU A 29 3.68 -8.74 -4.88
CA LEU A 29 4.67 -9.47 -4.11
C LEU A 29 4.46 -9.18 -2.62
N LYS A 30 4.27 -10.23 -1.83
CA LYS A 30 4.21 -10.13 -0.36
C LYS A 30 5.59 -10.40 0.19
N VAL A 31 6.19 -9.45 0.91
CA VAL A 31 7.51 -9.60 1.50
C VAL A 31 7.34 -9.68 3.02
N PHE A 32 7.77 -10.79 3.60
CA PHE A 32 7.70 -11.02 5.03
C PHE A 32 9.11 -11.11 5.59
N GLY A 33 9.43 -10.34 6.62
CA GLY A 33 10.73 -10.38 7.30
C GLY A 33 10.64 -9.63 8.61
N MET A 34 11.63 -9.75 9.48
CA MET A 34 11.67 -8.98 10.73
C MET A 34 12.77 -7.92 10.70
N ASP A 35 12.80 -7.06 11.71
CA ASP A 35 13.76 -5.97 11.85
C ASP A 35 13.75 -5.04 10.60
N GLU A 36 14.93 -4.70 10.08
CA GLU A 36 15.15 -3.82 8.93
C GLU A 36 14.94 -4.50 7.56
N TRP A 37 14.81 -5.83 7.51
CA TRP A 37 14.81 -6.59 6.26
C TRP A 37 13.64 -6.27 5.31
N PRO A 38 12.39 -6.08 5.78
CA PRO A 38 11.29 -5.67 4.91
C PRO A 38 11.53 -4.31 4.25
N GLY A 39 12.10 -3.35 5.00
CA GLY A 39 12.44 -2.02 4.50
C GLY A 39 13.52 -2.09 3.42
N LYS A 40 14.63 -2.79 3.69
CA LYS A 40 15.70 -3.03 2.71
C LYS A 40 15.19 -3.68 1.42
N ALA A 41 14.35 -4.71 1.56
CA ALA A 41 13.74 -5.35 0.39
C ALA A 41 12.90 -4.37 -0.42
N LEU A 42 12.11 -3.51 0.25
CA LEU A 42 11.29 -2.51 -0.42
C LEU A 42 12.15 -1.48 -1.17
N GLU A 43 13.23 -1.00 -0.56
CA GLU A 43 14.23 -0.10 -1.19
C GLU A 43 14.85 -0.74 -2.43
N TYR A 44 15.26 -2.01 -2.32
CA TYR A 44 15.80 -2.77 -3.43
C TYR A 44 14.83 -2.85 -4.62
N PHE A 45 13.56 -3.22 -4.37
CA PHE A 45 12.57 -3.26 -5.43
C PHE A 45 12.30 -1.87 -6.02
N ALA A 46 12.17 -0.85 -5.19
CA ALA A 46 11.99 0.53 -5.66
C ALA A 46 13.12 0.96 -6.59
N GLY A 47 14.38 0.72 -6.20
CA GLY A 47 15.56 1.00 -7.03
C GLY A 47 15.52 0.26 -8.37
N LYS A 48 15.23 -1.05 -8.34
CA LYS A 48 15.17 -1.86 -9.57
C LYS A 48 14.06 -1.44 -10.52
N TYR A 49 12.90 -1.06 -10.02
CA TYR A 49 11.83 -0.56 -10.89
C TYR A 49 12.16 0.83 -11.46
N ARG A 50 12.79 1.73 -10.69
CA ARG A 50 13.28 3.02 -11.21
C ARG A 50 14.31 2.85 -12.32
N GLU A 51 15.26 1.93 -12.17
CA GLU A 51 16.22 1.56 -13.24
C GLU A 51 15.51 1.13 -14.54
N MET A 52 14.33 0.50 -14.41
CA MET A 52 13.48 0.08 -15.55
C MET A 52 12.56 1.20 -16.08
N GLY A 53 12.67 2.42 -15.55
CA GLY A 53 11.85 3.57 -15.95
C GLY A 53 10.42 3.56 -15.39
N TYR A 54 10.19 2.82 -14.30
CA TYR A 54 8.90 2.85 -13.60
C TYR A 54 8.81 4.05 -12.65
N GLU A 55 7.61 4.60 -12.56
CA GLU A 55 7.22 5.48 -11.45
C GLU A 55 7.18 4.69 -10.14
N THR A 56 7.42 5.36 -9.01
CA THR A 56 7.41 4.73 -7.69
C THR A 56 6.50 5.47 -6.71
N VAL A 57 5.60 4.77 -6.04
CA VAL A 57 4.83 5.32 -4.91
C VAL A 57 5.14 4.49 -3.68
N ILE A 58 5.77 5.07 -2.66
CA ILE A 58 6.12 4.38 -1.42
C ILE A 58 5.28 4.94 -0.27
N PHE A 59 4.62 4.05 0.46
CA PHE A 59 4.02 4.33 1.75
C PHE A 59 5.01 3.88 2.83
N ASP A 60 5.65 4.85 3.48
CA ASP A 60 6.67 4.60 4.48
C ASP A 60 6.11 4.86 5.88
N THR A 61 5.72 3.77 6.55
CA THR A 61 5.22 3.77 7.93
C THR A 61 6.31 4.00 8.98
N ALA A 62 7.57 3.68 8.66
CA ALA A 62 8.68 3.80 9.59
C ALA A 62 9.36 5.19 9.52
N GLY A 63 9.17 5.92 8.41
CA GLY A 63 9.83 7.19 8.17
C GLY A 63 11.33 7.07 7.87
N THR A 64 11.78 5.87 7.48
CA THR A 64 13.20 5.56 7.25
C THR A 64 13.61 5.60 5.78
N PHE A 65 12.66 5.71 4.85
CA PHE A 65 12.96 5.69 3.42
C PHE A 65 13.65 6.99 2.99
N PRO A 66 14.74 6.92 2.19
CA PRO A 66 15.42 8.11 1.71
C PRO A 66 14.50 8.97 0.81
N GLU A 67 14.53 10.30 1.00
CA GLU A 67 13.75 11.23 0.18
C GLU A 67 14.36 11.41 -1.22
N GLU A 68 15.62 11.02 -1.44
CA GLU A 68 16.30 11.14 -2.72
C GLU A 68 15.58 10.36 -3.85
N GLY A 69 15.34 11.05 -4.96
CA GLY A 69 14.70 10.47 -6.16
C GLY A 69 13.17 10.51 -6.14
N PHE A 70 12.55 11.16 -5.14
CA PHE A 70 11.11 11.43 -5.13
C PHE A 70 10.81 12.88 -5.58
N ASP A 71 9.90 13.02 -6.53
CA ASP A 71 9.43 14.32 -7.03
C ASP A 71 8.43 14.98 -6.07
N THR A 72 7.83 14.16 -5.20
CA THR A 72 6.82 14.58 -4.23
C THR A 72 7.05 13.82 -2.94
N VAL A 73 7.19 14.55 -1.85
CA VAL A 73 7.17 14.00 -0.49
C VAL A 73 5.93 14.53 0.23
N ILE A 74 5.05 13.62 0.62
CA ILE A 74 3.84 13.89 1.41
C ILE A 74 4.19 13.49 2.84
N LYS A 75 4.51 14.48 3.67
CA LYS A 75 4.75 14.28 5.11
C LYS A 75 3.42 14.38 5.84
N VAL A 76 3.09 13.35 6.60
CA VAL A 76 1.88 13.33 7.44
C VAL A 76 2.33 13.33 8.89
N GLU A 77 1.84 14.34 9.62
CA GLU A 77 2.15 14.57 11.02
C GLU A 77 0.86 14.93 11.75
N ASP A 78 0.70 14.45 12.98
CA ASP A 78 -0.49 14.74 13.76
C ASP A 78 -0.64 16.26 13.99
N GLY A 79 -1.83 16.78 13.67
CA GLY A 79 -2.15 18.20 13.87
C GLY A 79 -1.59 19.14 12.79
N LYS A 80 -0.93 18.64 11.75
CA LYS A 80 -0.50 19.44 10.58
C LYS A 80 -1.38 19.19 9.36
N GLY A 81 -1.51 20.23 8.54
CA GLY A 81 -2.26 20.18 7.28
C GLY A 81 -1.51 19.49 6.16
N THR A 82 -2.17 18.49 5.56
CA THR A 82 -1.64 17.73 4.42
C THR A 82 -2.31 18.13 3.10
N GLY A 83 -3.48 18.76 3.16
CA GLY A 83 -4.33 19.05 2.00
C GLY A 83 -4.93 17.79 1.36
N LEU A 84 -4.85 16.62 2.00
CA LEU A 84 -5.44 15.37 1.53
C LEU A 84 -6.93 15.30 1.86
N ASP A 85 -7.71 16.26 1.39
CA ASP A 85 -9.17 16.24 1.47
C ASP A 85 -9.76 15.57 0.23
N PRO A 86 -10.48 14.45 0.34
CA PRO A 86 -10.99 13.72 -0.82
C PRO A 86 -11.92 14.58 -1.70
N ILE A 87 -12.74 15.47 -1.12
CA ILE A 87 -13.67 16.33 -1.85
C ILE A 87 -12.91 17.48 -2.53
N ALA A 88 -11.92 18.06 -1.86
CA ALA A 88 -11.08 19.10 -2.46
C ALA A 88 -10.21 18.53 -3.60
N LEU A 89 -9.65 17.32 -3.41
CA LEU A 89 -8.91 16.59 -4.43
C LEU A 89 -9.79 16.27 -5.66
N ALA A 90 -11.07 15.92 -5.44
CA ALA A 90 -12.01 15.73 -6.54
C ALA A 90 -12.32 17.04 -7.28
N SER A 91 -12.46 18.16 -6.55
CA SER A 91 -12.61 19.49 -7.16
C SER A 91 -11.41 19.88 -8.02
N ALA A 92 -10.21 19.46 -7.63
CA ALA A 92 -8.97 19.66 -8.39
C ALA A 92 -8.78 18.66 -9.55
N GLY A 93 -9.70 17.72 -9.75
CA GLY A 93 -9.61 16.70 -10.81
C GLY A 93 -8.62 15.58 -10.54
N LEU A 94 -8.10 15.46 -9.31
CA LEU A 94 -7.18 14.39 -8.90
C LEU A 94 -7.91 13.10 -8.54
N LEU A 95 -9.20 13.20 -8.20
CA LEU A 95 -10.13 12.10 -7.95
C LEU A 95 -11.45 12.37 -8.67
N ASP A 96 -12.24 11.33 -8.94
CA ASP A 96 -13.65 11.53 -9.30
C ASP A 96 -14.51 11.73 -8.04
N GLY A 97 -15.56 12.55 -8.17
CA GLY A 97 -16.41 12.93 -7.04
C GLY A 97 -17.08 11.76 -6.33
N TYR A 98 -17.43 10.69 -7.07
CA TYR A 98 -18.03 9.50 -6.45
C TYR A 98 -17.00 8.77 -5.59
N THR A 99 -15.77 8.61 -6.09
CA THR A 99 -14.67 8.05 -5.30
C THR A 99 -14.41 8.87 -4.04
N ALA A 100 -14.41 10.21 -4.14
CA ALA A 100 -14.29 11.08 -2.97
C ALA A 100 -15.40 10.84 -1.94
N ALA A 101 -16.66 10.77 -2.37
CA ALA A 101 -17.78 10.47 -1.48
C ALA A 101 -17.65 9.08 -0.83
N THR A 102 -17.19 8.06 -1.57
CA THR A 102 -16.96 6.73 -1.00
C THR A 102 -15.78 6.68 -0.02
N ILE A 103 -14.77 7.53 -0.17
CA ILE A 103 -13.71 7.67 0.84
C ILE A 103 -14.31 8.21 2.14
N VAL A 104 -15.11 9.29 2.05
CA VAL A 104 -15.80 9.86 3.23
C VAL A 104 -16.73 8.81 3.86
N GLN A 105 -17.42 8.02 3.04
CA GLN A 105 -18.21 6.89 3.51
C GLN A 105 -17.38 5.88 4.32
N THR A 106 -16.24 5.46 3.79
CA THR A 106 -15.36 4.49 4.46
C THR A 106 -14.76 5.03 5.75
N VAL A 107 -14.39 6.32 5.77
CA VAL A 107 -13.76 6.95 6.94
C VAL A 107 -14.79 7.21 8.06
N TYR A 108 -15.96 7.73 7.72
CA TYR A 108 -16.95 8.19 8.70
C TYR A 108 -18.20 7.29 8.83
N GLY A 109 -18.25 6.17 8.12
CA GLY A 109 -19.33 5.19 8.26
C GLY A 109 -20.68 5.63 7.67
N LEU A 110 -20.67 6.42 6.58
CA LEU A 110 -21.92 6.79 5.91
C LEU A 110 -22.61 5.54 5.33
N ASP A 111 -23.94 5.54 5.31
CA ASP A 111 -24.69 4.59 4.50
C ASP A 111 -24.74 5.04 3.03
N ARG A 112 -25.20 4.15 2.15
CA ARG A 112 -25.28 4.42 0.71
C ARG A 112 -26.11 5.66 0.37
N THR A 113 -27.22 5.89 1.05
CA THR A 113 -28.13 7.02 0.78
C THR A 113 -27.45 8.34 1.15
N LEU A 114 -26.76 8.37 2.29
CA LEU A 114 -25.98 9.52 2.74
C LEU A 114 -24.78 9.78 1.82
N THR A 115 -24.10 8.75 1.34
CA THR A 115 -23.02 8.88 0.34
C THR A 115 -23.53 9.46 -0.97
N GLU A 116 -24.65 8.94 -1.51
CA GLU A 116 -25.25 9.45 -2.75
C GLU A 116 -25.68 10.91 -2.60
N ARG A 117 -26.18 11.30 -1.41
CA ARG A 117 -26.52 12.69 -1.10
C ARG A 117 -25.29 13.59 -1.02
N LEU A 118 -24.23 13.17 -0.33
CA LEU A 118 -22.96 13.91 -0.27
C LEU A 118 -22.39 14.12 -1.67
N TYR A 119 -22.41 13.07 -2.51
CA TYR A 119 -21.99 13.15 -3.90
C TYR A 119 -22.82 14.16 -4.71
N ALA A 120 -24.15 14.15 -4.56
CA ALA A 120 -25.02 15.11 -5.24
C ALA A 120 -24.77 16.56 -4.78
N ASP A 121 -24.55 16.79 -3.48
CA ASP A 121 -24.26 18.11 -2.95
C ASP A 121 -22.86 18.61 -3.37
N PHE A 122 -21.88 17.71 -3.52
CA PHE A 122 -20.60 18.00 -4.16
C PHE A 122 -20.77 18.41 -5.63
N LEU A 123 -21.52 17.65 -6.44
CA LEU A 123 -21.79 17.98 -7.84
C LEU A 123 -22.53 19.32 -8.00
N ALA A 124 -23.38 19.66 -7.05
CA ALA A 124 -24.08 20.94 -7.00
C ALA A 124 -23.22 22.10 -6.47
N GLY A 125 -21.95 21.85 -6.11
CA GLY A 125 -21.02 22.85 -5.58
C GLY A 125 -21.36 23.37 -4.18
N LYS A 126 -22.23 22.67 -3.44
CA LYS A 126 -22.66 23.05 -2.09
C LYS A 126 -21.64 22.67 -1.01
N VAL A 127 -20.82 21.67 -1.30
CA VAL A 127 -19.74 21.16 -0.44
C VAL A 127 -18.47 21.06 -1.26
N LYS A 128 -17.39 21.66 -0.77
CA LYS A 128 -16.09 21.67 -1.45
C LYS A 128 -14.99 20.94 -0.68
N SER A 129 -15.26 20.56 0.56
CA SER A 129 -14.33 19.89 1.46
C SER A 129 -15.08 19.05 2.50
N VAL A 130 -14.40 18.10 3.13
CA VAL A 130 -14.93 17.34 4.26
C VAL A 130 -15.22 18.24 5.47
N PRO A 131 -14.36 19.21 5.85
CA PRO A 131 -14.71 20.22 6.86
C PRO A 131 -16.02 20.97 6.58
N GLU A 132 -16.29 21.35 5.31
CA GLU A 132 -17.56 21.97 4.94
C GLU A 132 -18.72 20.98 5.04
N ALA A 133 -18.52 19.73 4.63
CA ALA A 133 -19.51 18.67 4.74
C ALA A 133 -19.94 18.46 6.20
N ALA A 134 -18.96 18.37 7.10
CA ALA A 134 -19.14 18.18 8.55
C ALA A 134 -19.90 19.34 9.22
N LYS A 135 -19.77 20.56 8.70
CA LYS A 135 -20.45 21.76 9.23
C LYS A 135 -21.79 22.06 8.54
N SER A 136 -22.18 21.27 7.54
CA SER A 136 -23.42 21.49 6.80
C SER A 136 -24.68 21.10 7.62
N ARG A 137 -25.85 21.61 7.24
CA ARG A 137 -27.14 21.28 7.90
C ARG A 137 -27.79 20.00 7.34
N THR A 138 -26.99 19.08 6.81
CA THR A 138 -27.48 17.86 6.16
C THR A 138 -27.35 16.66 7.09
N LYS A 139 -28.07 15.58 6.80
CA LYS A 139 -28.04 14.38 7.64
C LYS A 139 -26.69 13.66 7.65
N TYR A 140 -25.92 13.73 6.56
CA TYR A 140 -24.57 13.13 6.53
C TYR A 140 -23.59 13.88 7.43
N ALA A 141 -23.81 15.19 7.68
CA ALA A 141 -22.97 15.98 8.57
C ALA A 141 -23.05 15.49 10.02
N GLU A 142 -24.24 15.05 10.45
CA GLU A 142 -24.44 14.47 11.77
C GLU A 142 -23.59 13.20 11.95
N VAL A 143 -23.60 12.30 10.98
CA VAL A 143 -22.82 11.05 11.01
C VAL A 143 -21.31 11.33 10.96
N ILE A 144 -20.87 12.25 10.09
CA ILE A 144 -19.46 12.68 10.07
C ILE A 144 -19.07 13.22 11.44
N GLY A 145 -19.90 14.07 12.04
CA GLY A 145 -19.68 14.69 13.35
C GLY A 145 -19.56 13.73 14.53
N GLU A 146 -20.01 12.48 14.42
CA GLU A 146 -19.86 11.48 15.49
C GLU A 146 -18.40 11.04 15.71
N SER A 147 -17.58 11.10 14.66
CA SER A 147 -16.18 10.65 14.70
C SER A 147 -15.18 11.70 14.19
N TYR A 148 -15.65 12.79 13.59
CA TYR A 148 -14.80 13.89 13.10
C TYR A 148 -14.12 14.63 14.25
N THR A 149 -12.80 14.73 14.19
CA THR A 149 -11.98 15.34 15.24
C THR A 149 -11.25 16.59 14.77
N PRO A 150 -10.68 17.40 15.69
CA PRO A 150 -9.75 18.48 15.31
C PRO A 150 -8.51 17.99 14.54
N LEU A 151 -8.09 16.74 14.71
CA LEU A 151 -6.98 16.16 13.93
C LEU A 151 -7.39 15.99 12.46
N ASP A 152 -8.64 15.60 12.19
CA ASP A 152 -9.19 15.49 10.84
C ASP A 152 -9.25 16.86 10.17
N GLU A 153 -9.76 17.87 10.89
CA GLU A 153 -9.82 19.26 10.40
C GLU A 153 -8.42 19.76 10.04
N ALA A 154 -7.44 19.52 10.92
CA ALA A 154 -6.06 19.87 10.65
C ALA A 154 -5.55 19.11 9.43
N PHE A 155 -5.70 17.79 9.39
CA PHE A 155 -5.24 16.90 8.30
C PHE A 155 -5.74 17.35 6.92
N TYR A 156 -7.03 17.67 6.79
CA TYR A 156 -7.64 18.13 5.53
C TYR A 156 -7.25 19.54 5.13
N SER A 157 -6.79 20.36 6.07
CA SER A 157 -6.39 21.73 5.80
C SER A 157 -5.10 21.81 4.97
N GLY A 158 -4.85 22.97 4.36
CA GLY A 158 -3.68 23.22 3.53
C GLY A 158 -3.93 23.02 2.04
N LYS A 159 -2.84 23.00 1.27
CA LYS A 159 -2.89 22.84 -0.18
C LYS A 159 -2.69 21.36 -0.52
N ALA A 160 -3.52 20.85 -1.43
CA ALA A 160 -3.33 19.51 -1.97
C ALA A 160 -1.89 19.31 -2.47
N PRO A 161 -1.24 18.19 -2.11
CA PRO A 161 0.11 17.93 -2.56
C PRO A 161 0.12 17.67 -4.06
N GLY A 162 1.30 17.83 -4.67
CA GLY A 162 1.54 17.30 -6.00
C GLY A 162 1.41 15.77 -5.98
N PHE A 163 1.17 15.18 -7.14
CA PHE A 163 1.26 13.74 -7.33
C PHE A 163 2.14 13.50 -8.56
N GLY A 164 3.46 13.76 -8.42
CA GLY A 164 4.45 13.50 -9.46
C GLY A 164 4.62 12.01 -9.78
N GLY A 165 5.55 11.67 -10.67
CA GLY A 165 5.82 10.27 -11.02
C GLY A 165 6.28 9.47 -9.81
N ASN A 166 7.23 10.02 -9.06
CA ASN A 166 7.75 9.41 -7.84
C ASN A 166 7.20 10.11 -6.60
N VAL A 167 6.45 9.38 -5.77
CA VAL A 167 5.79 9.89 -4.56
C VAL A 167 6.26 9.10 -3.34
N LEU A 168 6.78 9.79 -2.33
CA LEU A 168 7.01 9.24 -1.00
C LEU A 168 5.92 9.77 -0.07
N VAL A 169 5.17 8.86 0.55
CA VAL A 169 4.22 9.16 1.61
C VAL A 169 4.89 8.78 2.93
N ASN A 170 5.42 9.77 3.64
CA ASN A 170 6.10 9.56 4.91
C ASN A 170 5.07 9.67 6.05
N LEU A 171 4.87 8.55 6.74
CA LEU A 171 3.96 8.36 7.87
C LEU A 171 4.71 8.14 9.19
N GLY A 172 6.05 8.24 9.22
CA GLY A 172 6.86 7.92 10.41
C GLY A 172 6.61 8.85 11.61
N GLU A 173 6.05 10.03 11.37
CA GLU A 173 5.64 10.99 12.41
C GLU A 173 4.10 11.04 12.60
N THR A 174 3.37 10.09 11.99
CA THR A 174 1.91 9.94 12.17
C THR A 174 1.62 8.93 13.29
N TYR A 175 1.39 9.41 14.51
CA TYR A 175 1.06 8.52 15.64
C TYR A 175 -0.42 8.13 15.66
N SER A 176 -1.28 8.85 14.94
CA SER A 176 -2.67 8.46 14.72
C SER A 176 -2.82 7.41 13.63
N ILE A 177 -3.13 6.17 14.02
CA ILE A 177 -3.40 5.07 13.07
C ILE A 177 -4.57 5.39 12.12
N THR A 178 -5.53 6.19 12.57
CA THR A 178 -6.66 6.66 11.76
C THR A 178 -6.17 7.57 10.64
N LEU A 179 -5.30 8.55 10.93
CA LEU A 179 -4.75 9.44 9.90
C LEU A 179 -3.83 8.69 8.92
N ALA A 180 -3.05 7.73 9.41
CA ALA A 180 -2.23 6.87 8.55
C ALA A 180 -3.12 6.05 7.58
N GLY A 181 -4.19 5.44 8.09
CA GLY A 181 -5.17 4.71 7.27
C GLY A 181 -5.90 5.60 6.26
N MET A 182 -6.31 6.81 6.66
CA MET A 182 -6.94 7.80 5.79
C MET A 182 -5.99 8.24 4.67
N THR A 183 -4.75 8.56 5.01
CA THR A 183 -3.71 8.91 4.04
C THR A 183 -3.52 7.78 3.04
N PHE A 184 -3.39 6.55 3.54
CA PHE A 184 -3.20 5.37 2.70
C PHE A 184 -4.34 5.22 1.71
N LEU A 185 -5.60 5.29 2.17
CA LEU A 185 -6.79 5.20 1.32
C LEU A 185 -6.85 6.30 0.26
N ILE A 186 -6.63 7.55 0.67
CA ILE A 186 -6.75 8.71 -0.22
C ILE A 186 -5.68 8.65 -1.31
N VAL A 187 -4.40 8.48 -0.93
CA VAL A 187 -3.32 8.42 -1.92
C VAL A 187 -3.44 7.17 -2.78
N ALA A 188 -3.81 6.00 -2.22
CA ALA A 188 -4.09 4.80 -2.98
C ALA A 188 -5.17 5.05 -4.04
N ALA A 189 -6.24 5.79 -3.70
CA ALA A 189 -7.30 6.15 -4.62
C ALA A 189 -6.82 7.08 -5.74
N VAL A 190 -5.95 8.05 -5.43
CA VAL A 190 -5.36 8.98 -6.43
C VAL A 190 -4.51 8.19 -7.43
N VAL A 191 -3.64 7.30 -6.94
CA VAL A 191 -2.70 6.56 -7.79
C VAL A 191 -3.28 5.30 -8.40
N ARG A 192 -4.54 4.94 -8.07
CA ARG A 192 -5.16 3.65 -8.44
C ARG A 192 -5.19 3.36 -9.94
N LYS A 193 -5.17 4.40 -10.79
CA LYS A 193 -5.22 4.25 -12.26
C LYS A 193 -3.85 4.35 -12.93
N ARG A 194 -2.78 4.61 -12.16
CA ARG A 194 -1.42 4.70 -12.71
C ARG A 194 -0.95 3.37 -13.28
N ARG A 195 -0.23 3.45 -14.39
CA ARG A 195 0.36 2.33 -15.13
C ARG A 195 1.86 2.55 -15.19
N ASN A 196 2.63 1.46 -15.33
CA ASN A 196 4.10 1.51 -15.27
C ASN A 196 4.60 2.11 -13.95
N THR A 197 3.98 1.67 -12.85
CA THR A 197 4.24 2.18 -11.50
C THR A 197 4.46 1.00 -10.57
N MET A 198 5.48 1.09 -9.73
CA MET A 198 5.63 0.25 -8.56
C MET A 198 5.03 0.96 -7.34
N ILE A 199 4.16 0.27 -6.62
CA ILE A 199 3.60 0.74 -5.35
C ILE A 199 4.19 -0.11 -4.23
N GLY A 200 4.93 0.51 -3.33
CA GLY A 200 5.51 -0.12 -2.17
C GLY A 200 4.77 0.29 -0.90
N VAL A 201 4.53 -0.66 -0.01
CA VAL A 201 3.97 -0.38 1.32
C VAL A 201 4.90 -0.99 2.35
N SER A 202 5.51 -0.12 3.15
CA SER A 202 6.24 -0.50 4.36
C SER A 202 5.23 -0.81 5.46
N ASP A 203 5.49 -1.87 6.21
CA ASP A 203 4.60 -2.42 7.23
C ASP A 203 3.11 -2.47 6.86
N ALA A 204 2.81 -3.15 5.76
CA ALA A 204 1.47 -3.22 5.19
C ALA A 204 0.41 -3.78 6.17
N ALA A 205 0.82 -4.62 7.13
CA ALA A 205 -0.07 -5.16 8.13
C ALA A 205 -0.65 -4.08 9.06
N VAL A 206 0.18 -3.13 9.51
CA VAL A 206 -0.24 -2.03 10.39
C VAL A 206 -1.28 -1.16 9.69
N LEU A 207 -1.03 -0.80 8.43
CA LEU A 207 -1.98 -0.01 7.67
C LEU A 207 -3.30 -0.76 7.40
N ALA A 208 -3.22 -2.06 7.10
CA ALA A 208 -4.39 -2.89 6.81
C ALA A 208 -5.30 -3.14 8.02
N TYR A 209 -4.86 -2.81 9.25
CA TYR A 209 -5.66 -3.02 10.47
C TYR A 209 -6.84 -2.05 10.61
N THR A 210 -6.79 -0.89 9.93
CA THR A 210 -7.88 0.10 9.94
C THR A 210 -8.89 -0.16 8.82
N THR A 211 -10.14 0.27 9.01
CA THR A 211 -11.17 0.21 7.95
C THR A 211 -10.70 0.91 6.67
N ALA A 212 -10.09 2.08 6.80
CA ALA A 212 -9.57 2.85 5.66
C ALA A 212 -8.42 2.13 4.96
N GLY A 213 -7.42 1.64 5.71
CA GLY A 213 -6.29 0.94 5.10
C GLY A 213 -6.65 -0.43 4.52
N SER A 214 -7.56 -1.17 5.15
CA SER A 214 -8.14 -2.40 4.57
C SER A 214 -8.85 -2.12 3.23
N ALA A 215 -9.58 -1.00 3.13
CA ALA A 215 -10.19 -0.56 1.87
C ALA A 215 -9.16 -0.08 0.83
N ALA A 216 -7.98 0.38 1.26
CA ALA A 216 -6.91 0.84 0.38
C ALA A 216 -6.17 -0.32 -0.32
N ILE A 217 -5.95 -1.44 0.39
CA ILE A 217 -5.19 -2.60 -0.12
C ILE A 217 -5.73 -3.09 -1.47
N PRO A 218 -7.04 -3.32 -1.68
CA PRO A 218 -7.58 -3.71 -2.99
C PRO A 218 -7.33 -2.68 -4.10
N LEU A 219 -7.27 -1.38 -3.80
CA LEU A 219 -7.08 -0.34 -4.81
C LEU A 219 -5.70 -0.44 -5.48
N ILE A 220 -4.67 -0.78 -4.70
CA ILE A 220 -3.29 -0.91 -5.17
C ILE A 220 -2.96 -2.32 -5.65
N THR A 221 -3.54 -3.36 -5.05
CA THR A 221 -3.25 -4.77 -5.39
C THR A 221 -4.08 -5.32 -6.55
N ARG A 222 -5.17 -4.65 -6.95
CA ARG A 222 -5.95 -5.08 -8.12
C ARG A 222 -5.03 -5.18 -9.35
N PRO A 223 -5.08 -6.28 -10.14
CA PRO A 223 -4.23 -6.41 -11.31
C PRO A 223 -4.50 -5.29 -12.32
N LEU A 224 -3.48 -4.47 -12.58
CA LEU A 224 -3.47 -3.51 -13.68
C LEU A 224 -2.22 -3.77 -14.52
N ARG A 225 -2.37 -3.62 -15.84
CA ARG A 225 -1.26 -3.84 -16.77
C ARG A 225 -0.10 -2.92 -16.39
N SER A 226 1.08 -3.52 -16.23
CA SER A 226 2.33 -2.84 -15.88
C SER A 226 2.37 -2.19 -14.50
N ARG A 227 1.40 -2.41 -13.62
CA ARG A 227 1.55 -2.06 -12.20
C ARG A 227 2.18 -3.22 -11.43
N VAL A 228 3.01 -2.91 -10.45
CA VAL A 228 3.55 -3.88 -9.49
C VAL A 228 3.30 -3.35 -8.10
N THR A 229 2.91 -4.21 -7.17
CA THR A 229 2.73 -3.87 -5.77
C THR A 229 3.63 -4.74 -4.92
N VAL A 230 4.39 -4.13 -4.02
CA VAL A 230 5.20 -4.84 -3.03
C VAL A 230 4.68 -4.46 -1.65
N LEU A 231 4.18 -5.45 -0.92
CA LEU A 231 3.68 -5.30 0.44
C LEU A 231 4.72 -5.89 1.38
N ALA A 232 5.53 -5.04 1.97
CA ALA A 232 6.53 -5.43 2.95
C ALA A 232 5.91 -5.36 4.34
N THR A 233 6.09 -6.40 5.16
CA THR A 233 5.49 -6.47 6.49
C THR A 233 6.32 -7.31 7.44
N GLN A 234 6.30 -6.91 8.71
CA GLN A 234 6.83 -7.73 9.80
C GLN A 234 5.82 -8.76 10.29
N TYR A 235 4.54 -8.53 10.05
CA TYR A 235 3.47 -9.35 10.60
C TYR A 235 2.82 -10.21 9.52
N ALA A 236 2.68 -11.50 9.81
CA ALA A 236 1.94 -12.47 9.01
C ALA A 236 0.44 -12.37 9.31
N VAL A 237 -0.21 -11.29 8.87
CA VAL A 237 -1.64 -11.07 9.07
C VAL A 237 -2.47 -11.59 7.89
N GLU A 238 -3.66 -12.09 8.20
CA GLU A 238 -4.56 -12.70 7.22
C GLU A 238 -4.89 -11.77 6.02
N SER A 239 -5.10 -10.48 6.29
CA SER A 239 -5.44 -9.47 5.27
C SER A 239 -4.36 -9.31 4.19
N ILE A 240 -3.10 -9.63 4.51
CA ILE A 240 -1.99 -9.63 3.57
C ILE A 240 -1.75 -11.03 3.01
N MET A 241 -1.75 -12.06 3.85
CA MET A 241 -1.45 -13.42 3.44
C MET A 241 -2.44 -13.96 2.40
N ASN A 242 -3.73 -13.63 2.54
CA ASN A 242 -4.80 -14.05 1.63
C ASN A 242 -4.78 -13.34 0.26
N LEU A 243 -3.94 -12.32 0.08
CA LEU A 243 -3.79 -11.65 -1.21
C LEU A 243 -3.13 -12.59 -2.23
N VAL A 244 -3.63 -12.53 -3.46
CA VAL A 244 -3.08 -13.30 -4.58
C VAL A 244 -1.70 -12.78 -4.96
N GLY A 245 -0.74 -13.68 -5.11
CA GLY A 245 0.62 -13.39 -5.53
C GLY A 245 1.65 -14.20 -4.74
N PRO A 246 2.92 -14.17 -5.16
CA PRO A 246 3.98 -14.89 -4.49
C PRO A 246 4.35 -14.24 -3.16
N SER A 247 5.06 -15.00 -2.33
CA SER A 247 5.64 -14.53 -1.07
C SER A 247 7.15 -14.60 -1.13
N LEU A 248 7.84 -13.54 -0.74
CA LEU A 248 9.26 -13.53 -0.43
C LEU A 248 9.40 -13.54 1.09
N LEU A 249 9.80 -14.69 1.63
CA LEU A 249 10.09 -14.84 3.05
C LEU A 249 11.58 -14.56 3.29
N LEU A 250 11.86 -13.54 4.07
CA LEU A 250 13.18 -13.17 4.56
C LEU A 250 13.38 -13.74 5.97
N TYR A 251 14.51 -13.40 6.60
CA TYR A 251 14.75 -13.73 8.00
C TYR A 251 13.59 -13.29 8.89
N HIS A 252 13.10 -14.24 9.70
CA HIS A 252 11.98 -14.06 10.62
C HIS A 252 12.03 -15.11 11.74
N ASP A 253 11.22 -14.95 12.79
CA ASP A 253 11.03 -15.95 13.82
C ASP A 253 10.48 -17.29 13.25
N PRO A 254 10.90 -18.45 13.80
CA PRO A 254 10.52 -19.75 13.23
C PRO A 254 9.02 -20.01 13.15
N ASP A 255 8.23 -19.49 14.10
CA ASP A 255 6.79 -19.72 14.17
C ASP A 255 6.07 -18.96 13.06
N THR A 256 6.42 -17.69 12.86
CA THR A 256 5.93 -16.85 11.77
C THR A 256 6.34 -17.41 10.41
N GLN A 257 7.59 -17.86 10.24
CA GLN A 257 8.01 -18.55 9.01
C GLN A 257 7.14 -19.76 8.71
N SER A 258 6.85 -20.59 9.74
CA SER A 258 6.00 -21.77 9.61
C SER A 258 4.58 -21.40 9.15
N VAL A 259 3.97 -20.37 9.76
CA VAL A 259 2.65 -19.86 9.37
C VAL A 259 2.63 -19.35 7.93
N ILE A 260 3.69 -18.68 7.49
CA ILE A 260 3.81 -18.18 6.12
C ILE A 260 3.92 -19.36 5.14
N TYR A 261 4.72 -20.38 5.43
CA TYR A 261 4.77 -21.59 4.61
C TYR A 261 3.41 -22.26 4.49
N GLU A 262 2.74 -22.45 5.62
CA GLU A 262 1.45 -23.11 5.69
C GLU A 262 0.39 -22.35 4.91
N THR A 263 0.32 -21.02 5.07
CA THR A 263 -0.67 -20.18 4.39
C THR A 263 -0.42 -20.09 2.88
N ASN A 264 0.84 -20.18 2.46
CA ASN A 264 1.16 -20.32 1.04
C ASN A 264 0.89 -21.74 0.50
N GLY A 265 0.54 -22.71 1.35
CA GLY A 265 0.21 -24.08 0.99
C GLY A 265 1.43 -24.99 0.82
N VAL A 266 2.62 -24.56 1.24
CA VAL A 266 3.85 -25.36 1.11
C VAL A 266 3.70 -26.61 1.97
N PRO A 267 3.85 -27.84 1.43
CA PRO A 267 3.68 -29.06 2.21
C PRO A 267 4.72 -29.18 3.33
N PRO A 268 4.40 -29.84 4.45
CA PRO A 268 5.40 -30.17 5.46
C PRO A 268 6.55 -30.98 4.87
N GLY A 269 7.78 -30.72 5.30
CA GLY A 269 8.96 -31.45 4.87
C GLY A 269 10.10 -30.56 4.38
N PRO A 270 11.02 -31.09 3.55
CA PRO A 270 12.28 -30.41 3.18
C PRO A 270 12.13 -29.06 2.47
N MET A 271 10.95 -28.75 1.94
CA MET A 271 10.64 -27.46 1.31
C MET A 271 10.50 -26.32 2.32
N ARG A 272 10.10 -26.62 3.57
CA ARG A 272 9.99 -25.65 4.66
C ARG A 272 11.31 -25.57 5.42
N LYS A 273 12.34 -24.99 4.80
CA LYS A 273 13.61 -24.74 5.51
C LYS A 273 13.46 -23.51 6.40
N HIS A 274 14.42 -23.30 7.30
CA HIS A 274 14.50 -22.06 8.05
C HIS A 274 15.28 -21.03 7.24
N VAL A 275 14.72 -19.83 7.07
CA VAL A 275 15.38 -18.69 6.42
C VAL A 275 16.24 -17.96 7.46
N HIS A 276 17.55 -17.94 7.27
CA HIS A 276 18.49 -17.22 8.13
C HIS A 276 18.70 -15.77 7.68
N LYS A 277 19.39 -14.96 8.51
CA LYS A 277 19.79 -13.59 8.15
C LYS A 277 20.57 -13.57 6.83
N GLY A 278 20.23 -12.64 5.93
CA GLY A 278 20.82 -12.53 4.60
C GLY A 278 20.26 -13.52 3.56
N GLN A 279 19.38 -14.44 3.96
CA GLN A 279 18.75 -15.41 3.07
C GLN A 279 17.29 -15.03 2.78
N ALA A 280 16.75 -15.62 1.72
CA ALA A 280 15.33 -15.59 1.42
C ALA A 280 14.84 -16.93 0.87
N ALA A 281 13.54 -17.15 1.06
CA ALA A 281 12.75 -18.14 0.35
C ALA A 281 11.70 -17.44 -0.51
N PHE A 282 11.73 -17.68 -1.81
CA PHE A 282 10.71 -17.20 -2.75
C PHE A 282 9.69 -18.32 -2.99
N ILE A 283 8.47 -18.10 -2.53
CA ILE A 283 7.35 -19.03 -2.59
C ILE A 283 6.38 -18.56 -3.66
N TYR A 284 6.15 -19.37 -4.69
CA TYR A 284 5.18 -19.06 -5.74
C TYR A 284 4.43 -20.31 -6.18
N ARG A 285 3.30 -20.09 -6.85
CA ARG A 285 2.46 -21.19 -7.37
C ARG A 285 2.54 -21.22 -8.88
N THR A 286 2.67 -22.41 -9.43
CA THR A 286 2.42 -22.71 -10.84
C THR A 286 1.04 -23.40 -10.95
N PRO A 287 0.50 -23.61 -12.16
CA PRO A 287 -0.72 -24.39 -12.33
C PRO A 287 -0.65 -25.82 -11.78
N GLU A 288 0.56 -26.36 -11.63
CA GLU A 288 0.81 -27.77 -11.32
C GLU A 288 1.29 -27.98 -9.88
N THR A 289 2.03 -27.03 -9.31
CA THR A 289 2.67 -27.19 -8.00
C THR A 289 2.89 -25.86 -7.27
N ILE A 290 3.37 -25.94 -6.04
CA ILE A 290 3.92 -24.84 -5.27
C ILE A 290 5.44 -25.03 -5.26
N ASP A 291 6.17 -23.98 -5.63
CA ASP A 291 7.62 -23.98 -5.67
C ASP A 291 8.18 -23.10 -4.55
N VAL A 292 9.30 -23.54 -3.98
CA VAL A 292 10.04 -22.77 -2.98
C VAL A 292 11.50 -22.71 -3.39
N GLU A 293 11.92 -21.51 -3.74
CA GLU A 293 13.27 -21.18 -4.19
C GLU A 293 14.07 -20.51 -3.07
N TRP A 294 15.34 -20.87 -2.92
CA TRP A 294 16.16 -20.46 -1.77
C TRP A 294 17.47 -19.82 -2.22
N GLY A 295 17.90 -18.75 -1.57
CA GLY A 295 19.21 -18.14 -1.85
C GLY A 295 19.54 -16.94 -0.97
N GLU A 296 20.73 -16.38 -1.20
CA GLU A 296 21.21 -15.18 -0.52
C GLU A 296 20.74 -13.91 -1.24
N MET A 297 20.14 -13.00 -0.49
CA MET A 297 19.59 -11.76 -1.04
C MET A 297 20.68 -10.70 -1.23
N PRO A 298 20.69 -9.96 -2.35
CA PRO A 298 21.58 -8.82 -2.58
C PRO A 298 20.99 -7.54 -1.93
N LEU A 299 20.74 -7.60 -0.61
CA LEU A 299 20.14 -6.52 0.20
C LEU A 299 21.13 -5.91 1.20
#